data_AF-A0A918Z8T7-F1
#
_entry.id   AF-A0A918Z8T7-F1
#
_cell.length_a   1.000
_cell.length_b   1.000
_cell.length_c   1.000
_cell.angle_alpha   90.00
_cell.angle_beta   90.00
_cell.angle_gamma   90.00
#
_symmetry.space_group_name_H-M   'P 1'
#
loop_
_entity.id
_entity.type
_entity.pdbx_description
1 polymer ?
#
loop_
_entity_poly.entity_id
_entity_poly.type
_entity_poly.pdbx_seq_one_letter_code
_entity_poly.pdbx_strand_id
1 'polypeptide(L)'
;MNGAPRRWVAAGLLAGALDIVYAIAIWSTRDVAPAVVVQAIASGVLGRAAFGLGGTSVALGLALHFAMTLAMAAAFAFAAGRLAWLSRAPLLAGAGYGVLLYVLMNGVVVPLSRAPLTGAPWPIAWANLGAHVFLVGIPIALIVAGRRARSADARALPH
;
A
#
# COMPACT_ATOMS: atom_id res chain seq x y z
N MET A 1 6.53 26.53 -4.28
CA MET A 1 5.82 25.25 -4.58
C MET A 1 6.34 24.10 -3.70
N ASN A 2 6.59 24.33 -2.40
CA ASN A 2 7.63 23.56 -1.67
C ASN A 2 7.11 22.51 -0.68
N GLY A 3 5.94 21.90 -0.94
CA GLY A 3 5.32 20.93 -0.01
C GLY A 3 4.80 19.62 -0.63
N ALA A 4 4.87 19.48 -1.95
CA ALA A 4 4.27 18.36 -2.68
C ALA A 4 4.96 16.99 -2.50
N PRO A 5 6.31 16.86 -2.49
CA PRO A 5 6.94 15.54 -2.43
C PRO A 5 6.83 14.86 -1.06
N ARG A 6 6.74 15.64 0.03
CA ARG A 6 6.82 15.09 1.40
C ARG A 6 5.57 14.31 1.84
N ARG A 7 4.39 14.62 1.31
CA ARG A 7 3.11 14.08 1.83
C ARG A 7 2.79 12.70 1.28
N TRP A 8 3.02 12.46 -0.01
CA TRP A 8 2.81 11.12 -0.57
C TRP A 8 3.88 10.15 -0.06
N VAL A 9 5.10 10.63 0.23
CA VAL A 9 6.12 9.84 0.93
C VAL A 9 5.63 9.45 2.33
N ALA A 10 5.17 10.41 3.14
CA ALA A 10 4.61 10.11 4.46
C ALA A 10 3.40 9.15 4.38
N ALA A 11 2.54 9.33 3.37
CA ALA A 11 1.40 8.45 3.12
C ALA A 11 1.83 7.02 2.77
N GLY A 12 2.80 6.85 1.86
CA GLY A 12 3.31 5.54 1.45
C GLY A 12 4.08 4.83 2.56
N LEU A 13 4.86 5.58 3.37
CA LEU A 13 5.55 5.04 4.53
C LEU A 13 4.55 4.58 5.62
N LEU A 14 3.54 5.40 5.94
CA LEU A 14 2.54 5.03 6.92
C LEU A 14 1.71 3.82 6.44
N ALA A 15 1.22 3.87 5.20
CA ALA A 15 0.46 2.76 4.61
C ALA A 15 1.29 1.47 4.55
N GLY A 16 2.55 1.57 4.14
CA GLY A 16 3.48 0.42 4.12
C GLY A 16 3.72 -0.16 5.51
N ALA A 17 3.90 0.69 6.52
CA ALA A 17 4.07 0.24 7.90
C ALA A 17 2.81 -0.45 8.44
N LEU A 18 1.63 0.13 8.22
CA LEU A 18 0.36 -0.49 8.64
C LEU A 18 0.13 -1.82 7.93
N ASP A 19 0.39 -1.89 6.62
CA ASP A 19 0.19 -3.09 5.82
C ASP A 19 1.14 -4.22 6.22
N ILE A 20 2.44 -3.95 6.43
CA ILE A 20 3.38 -5.00 6.84
C ILE A 20 3.11 -5.50 8.25
N VAL A 21 2.72 -4.61 9.18
CA VAL A 21 2.34 -5.00 10.54
C VAL A 21 1.09 -5.87 10.51
N TYR A 22 0.09 -5.50 9.71
CA TYR A 22 -1.09 -6.31 9.48
C TYR A 22 -0.74 -7.68 8.89
N ALA A 23 0.09 -7.72 7.84
CA ALA A 23 0.50 -8.96 7.19
C ALA A 23 1.21 -9.89 8.17
N ILE A 24 2.12 -9.37 8.99
CA ILE A 24 2.79 -10.14 10.04
C ILE A 24 1.75 -10.66 11.05
N ALA A 25 0.86 -9.80 11.54
CA ALA A 25 -0.14 -10.19 12.53
C ALA A 25 -1.10 -11.29 12.01
N ILE A 26 -1.65 -11.13 10.80
CA ILE A 26 -2.62 -12.09 10.26
C ILE A 26 -1.96 -13.44 9.98
N TRP A 27 -0.74 -13.47 9.44
CA TRP A 27 -0.02 -14.72 9.15
C TRP A 27 0.57 -15.38 10.40
N SER A 28 0.83 -14.61 11.46
CA SER A 28 1.23 -15.18 12.76
C SER A 28 0.11 -16.03 13.38
N THR A 29 -1.16 -15.77 13.06
CA THR A 29 -2.29 -16.65 13.47
C THR A 29 -2.26 -18.04 12.81
N ARG A 30 -1.31 -18.27 11.90
CA ARG A 30 -1.06 -19.54 11.21
C ARG A 30 0.38 -20.02 11.35
N ASP A 31 1.03 -19.61 12.44
CA ASP A 31 2.39 -20.04 12.80
C ASP A 31 3.46 -19.68 11.76
N VAL A 32 3.20 -18.68 10.92
CA VAL A 32 4.19 -18.16 9.97
C VAL A 32 5.05 -17.11 10.67
N ALA A 33 6.36 -17.37 10.73
CA ALA A 33 7.31 -16.44 11.33
C ALA A 33 7.31 -15.07 10.59
N PRO A 34 7.43 -13.94 11.31
CA PRO A 34 7.44 -12.61 10.69
C PRO A 34 8.48 -12.45 9.57
N ALA A 35 9.66 -13.05 9.74
CA ALA A 35 10.71 -13.04 8.72
C ALA A 35 10.25 -13.71 7.42
N VAL A 36 9.50 -14.82 7.51
CA VAL A 36 8.99 -15.55 6.33
C VAL A 36 7.96 -14.72 5.57
N VAL A 37 7.12 -13.93 6.27
CA VAL A 37 6.18 -13.00 5.63
C VAL A 37 6.92 -11.97 4.79
N VAL A 38 7.99 -11.37 5.33
CA VAL A 38 8.81 -10.40 4.61
C VAL A 38 9.60 -11.06 3.46
N GLN A 39 10.14 -12.26 3.68
CA GLN A 39 10.83 -13.02 2.64
C GLN A 39 9.88 -13.43 1.50
N ALA A 40 8.60 -13.66 1.78
CA ALA A 40 7.60 -13.92 0.75
C ALA A 40 7.48 -12.73 -0.23
N ILE A 41 7.65 -11.50 0.24
CA ILE A 41 7.69 -10.31 -0.62
C ILE A 41 8.95 -10.35 -1.50
N ALA A 42 10.12 -10.62 -0.92
CA ALA A 42 11.36 -10.78 -1.69
C ALA A 42 11.32 -11.94 -2.70
N SER A 43 10.52 -12.98 -2.42
CA SER A 43 10.32 -14.10 -3.33
C SER A 43 9.68 -13.69 -4.66
N GLY A 44 9.01 -12.53 -4.73
CA GLY A 44 8.51 -11.97 -5.98
C GLY A 44 9.60 -11.75 -7.03
N VAL A 45 10.83 -11.42 -6.60
CA VAL A 45 11.99 -11.23 -7.49
C VAL A 45 12.94 -12.43 -7.43
N LEU A 46 13.17 -13.00 -6.26
CA LEU A 46 14.16 -14.06 -6.05
C LEU A 46 13.60 -15.48 -6.23
N GLY A 47 12.28 -15.64 -6.30
CA GLY A 47 11.61 -16.93 -6.23
C GLY A 47 11.87 -17.65 -4.90
N ARG A 48 11.87 -18.99 -4.93
CA ARG A 48 12.08 -19.83 -3.72
C ARG A 48 13.40 -19.56 -3.00
N ALA A 49 14.41 -19.04 -3.69
CA ALA A 49 15.70 -18.72 -3.08
C ALA A 49 15.58 -17.70 -1.93
N ALA A 50 14.55 -16.84 -1.95
CA ALA A 50 14.32 -15.86 -0.88
C ALA A 50 14.26 -16.48 0.53
N PHE A 51 13.73 -17.69 0.68
CA PHE A 51 13.56 -18.30 2.00
C PHE A 51 14.87 -18.85 2.59
N GLY A 52 15.93 -19.00 1.77
CA GLY A 52 17.25 -19.46 2.20
C GLY A 52 18.27 -18.35 2.49
N LEU A 53 17.95 -17.09 2.16
CA LEU A 53 18.92 -15.97 2.22
C LEU A 53 18.88 -15.19 3.55
N GLY A 54 18.09 -15.64 4.51
CA GLY A 54 18.00 -15.06 5.86
C GLY A 54 17.79 -13.54 5.86
N GLY A 55 18.60 -12.82 6.64
CA GLY A 55 18.48 -11.37 6.81
C GLY A 55 18.54 -10.57 5.51
N THR A 56 19.30 -11.02 4.51
CA THR A 56 19.41 -10.33 3.21
C THR A 56 18.08 -10.28 2.48
N SER A 57 17.36 -11.41 2.43
CA SER A 57 16.01 -11.45 1.84
C SER A 57 14.96 -10.69 2.66
N VAL A 58 15.13 -10.60 3.98
CA VAL A 58 14.24 -9.76 4.83
C VAL A 58 14.44 -8.29 4.50
N ALA A 59 15.68 -7.81 4.41
CA ALA A 59 15.99 -6.43 4.04
C ALA A 59 15.46 -6.09 2.63
N LEU A 60 15.67 -6.98 1.67
CA LEU A 60 15.13 -6.83 0.32
C LEU A 60 13.59 -6.79 0.32
N GLY A 61 12.95 -7.68 1.07
CA GLY A 61 11.50 -7.74 1.18
C GLY A 61 10.91 -6.45 1.72
N LEU A 62 11.49 -5.88 2.78
CA LEU A 62 11.09 -4.57 3.30
C LEU A 62 11.32 -3.45 2.27
N ALA A 63 12.47 -3.45 1.59
CA ALA A 63 12.77 -2.44 0.58
C ALA A 63 11.76 -2.47 -0.57
N LEU A 64 11.45 -3.66 -1.09
CA LEU A 64 10.44 -3.86 -2.14
C LEU A 64 9.05 -3.47 -1.67
N HIS A 65 8.69 -3.84 -0.44
CA HIS A 65 7.40 -3.48 0.17
C HIS A 65 7.19 -1.97 0.20
N PHE A 66 8.14 -1.24 0.79
CA PHE A 66 8.05 0.21 0.86
C PHE A 66 8.18 0.89 -0.51
N ALA A 67 8.95 0.32 -1.44
CA ALA A 67 9.00 0.82 -2.82
C ALA A 67 7.62 0.73 -3.49
N MET A 68 6.90 -0.39 -3.32
CA MET A 68 5.54 -0.55 -3.85
C MET A 68 4.57 0.43 -3.18
N THR A 69 4.56 0.55 -1.85
CA THR A 69 3.61 1.45 -1.18
C THR A 69 3.89 2.93 -1.46
N LEU A 70 5.15 3.31 -1.63
CA LEU A 70 5.55 4.64 -2.10
C LEU A 70 5.08 4.89 -3.53
N ALA A 71 5.25 3.92 -4.44
CA ALA A 71 4.76 4.03 -5.82
C ALA A 71 3.23 4.17 -5.86
N MET A 72 2.50 3.40 -5.05
CA MET A 72 1.04 3.51 -4.90
C MET A 72 0.63 4.89 -4.37
N ALA A 73 1.32 5.43 -3.37
CA ALA A 73 1.01 6.75 -2.84
C ALA A 73 1.31 7.86 -3.85
N ALA A 74 2.42 7.75 -4.60
CA ALA A 74 2.76 8.66 -5.69
C ALA A 74 1.70 8.65 -6.81
N ALA A 75 1.27 7.46 -7.23
CA ALA A 75 0.23 7.28 -8.23
C ALA A 75 -1.09 7.95 -7.81
N PHE A 76 -1.52 7.76 -6.56
CA PHE A 76 -2.71 8.43 -6.04
C PHE A 76 -2.53 9.95 -6.00
N ALA A 77 -1.37 10.45 -5.56
CA ALA A 77 -1.08 11.89 -5.53
C ALA A 77 -1.12 12.54 -6.90
N PHE A 78 -0.59 11.84 -7.91
CA PHE A 78 -0.66 12.25 -9.30
C PHE A 78 -2.09 12.24 -9.85
N ALA A 79 -2.83 11.16 -9.63
CA ALA A 79 -4.22 11.03 -10.06
C ALA A 79 -5.11 12.09 -9.41
N ALA A 80 -4.97 12.31 -8.10
CA ALA A 80 -5.65 13.39 -7.39
C ALA A 80 -5.31 14.75 -8.02
N GLY A 81 -4.09 14.93 -8.55
CA GLY A 81 -3.63 16.10 -9.33
C GLY A 81 -4.54 16.48 -10.47
N ARG A 82 -5.11 15.48 -11.14
CA ARG A 82 -5.89 15.64 -12.37
C ARG A 82 -7.39 15.50 -12.14
N LEU A 83 -7.78 14.71 -11.16
CA LEU A 83 -9.18 14.36 -10.90
C LEU A 83 -9.63 15.00 -9.58
N ALA A 84 -10.34 16.13 -9.67
CA ALA A 84 -10.77 16.90 -8.50
C ALA A 84 -11.64 16.09 -7.52
N TRP A 85 -12.43 15.13 -8.02
CA TRP A 85 -13.33 14.31 -7.20
C TRP A 85 -12.57 13.44 -6.18
N LEU A 86 -11.36 12.96 -6.51
CA LEU A 86 -10.52 12.17 -5.58
C LEU A 86 -10.19 12.94 -4.30
N SER A 87 -10.18 14.28 -4.38
CA SER A 87 -9.90 15.15 -3.24
C SER A 87 -11.16 15.63 -2.51
N ARG A 88 -12.33 15.54 -3.15
CA ARG A 88 -13.63 15.95 -2.58
C ARG A 88 -14.24 14.88 -1.69
N ALA A 89 -14.03 13.60 -2.04
CA ALA A 89 -14.52 12.45 -1.27
C ALA A 89 -13.38 11.47 -0.95
N PRO A 90 -12.41 11.86 -0.10
CA PRO A 90 -11.18 11.07 0.10
C PRO A 90 -11.45 9.69 0.71
N LEU A 91 -12.51 9.52 1.50
CA LEU A 91 -12.89 8.21 2.03
C LEU A 91 -13.36 7.24 0.93
N LEU A 92 -14.27 7.69 0.07
CA LEU A 92 -14.77 6.87 -1.05
C LEU A 92 -13.68 6.62 -2.10
N ALA A 93 -12.89 7.65 -2.41
CA ALA A 93 -11.73 7.55 -3.30
C ALA A 93 -10.68 6.57 -2.75
N GLY A 94 -10.37 6.66 -1.45
CA GLY A 94 -9.44 5.77 -0.78
C GLY A 94 -9.94 4.33 -0.72
N ALA A 95 -11.23 4.12 -0.45
CA ALA A 95 -11.83 2.79 -0.45
C ALA A 95 -11.79 2.15 -1.84
N GLY A 96 -12.24 2.86 -2.88
CA GLY A 96 -12.15 2.37 -4.26
C GLY A 96 -10.72 2.12 -4.71
N TYR A 97 -9.78 2.99 -4.30
CA TYR A 97 -8.36 2.79 -4.58
C TYR A 97 -7.79 1.56 -3.88
N GLY A 98 -8.16 1.30 -2.62
CA GLY A 98 -7.75 0.10 -1.90
C GLY A 98 -8.24 -1.19 -2.58
N VAL A 99 -9.50 -1.22 -3.03
CA VAL A 99 -10.03 -2.35 -3.82
C VAL A 99 -9.23 -2.53 -5.11
N LEU A 100 -8.96 -1.46 -5.84
CA LEU A 100 -8.17 -1.49 -7.07
C LEU A 100 -6.75 -2.05 -6.82
N LEU A 101 -6.09 -1.59 -5.75
CA LEU A 101 -4.76 -2.07 -5.37
C LEU A 101 -4.78 -3.56 -5.04
N TYR A 102 -5.77 -4.02 -4.28
CA TYR A 102 -5.90 -5.45 -3.95
C TYR A 102 -6.03 -6.30 -5.21
N VAL A 103 -6.90 -5.89 -6.15
CA VAL A 103 -7.08 -6.59 -7.43
C VAL A 103 -5.81 -6.56 -8.26
N LEU A 104 -5.11 -5.42 -8.33
CA LEU A 104 -3.86 -5.30 -9.07
C LEU A 104 -2.76 -6.19 -8.48
N MET A 105 -2.62 -6.20 -7.16
CA MET A 105 -1.62 -7.03 -6.48
C MET A 105 -1.89 -8.52 -6.71
N ASN A 106 -3.13 -8.97 -6.52
CA ASN A 106 -3.46 -10.40 -6.59
C ASN A 106 -3.71 -10.91 -8.02
N GLY A 107 -4.18 -10.05 -8.93
CA GLY A 107 -4.53 -10.41 -10.30
C GLY A 107 -3.42 -10.16 -11.32
N VAL A 108 -2.42 -9.32 -11.00
CA VAL A 108 -1.35 -8.97 -11.93
C VAL A 108 0.03 -9.14 -11.29
N VAL A 109 0.30 -8.45 -10.19
CA VAL A 109 1.67 -8.41 -9.63
C VAL A 109 2.12 -9.77 -9.11
N VAL A 110 1.33 -10.42 -8.26
CA VAL A 110 1.66 -11.74 -7.71
C VAL A 110 1.75 -12.80 -8.81
N PRO A 111 0.79 -12.93 -9.76
CA PRO A 111 0.89 -13.89 -10.86
C PRO A 111 2.09 -13.68 -11.80
N LEU A 112 2.50 -12.43 -12.03
CA LEU A 112 3.69 -12.13 -12.83
C LEU A 112 5.00 -12.23 -12.05
N SER A 113 4.92 -12.35 -10.72
CA SER A 113 6.09 -12.49 -9.86
C SER A 113 6.61 -13.93 -9.86
N ARG A 114 7.83 -14.12 -9.34
CA ARG A 114 8.42 -15.44 -9.12
C ARG A 114 8.01 -16.07 -7.79
N ALA A 115 7.12 -15.40 -7.05
CA ALA A 115 6.73 -15.82 -5.71
C ALA A 115 6.00 -17.17 -5.78
N PRO A 116 6.42 -18.19 -5.02
CA PRO A 116 5.78 -19.49 -5.00
C PRO A 116 4.52 -19.47 -4.12
N LEU A 117 3.70 -18.43 -4.23
CA LEU A 117 2.54 -18.20 -3.39
C LEU A 117 1.29 -18.76 -4.06
N THR A 118 0.54 -19.57 -3.32
CA THR A 118 -0.81 -19.96 -3.69
C THR A 118 -1.81 -18.94 -3.13
N GLY A 119 -2.96 -18.81 -3.78
CA GLY A 119 -4.00 -17.86 -3.35
C GLY A 119 -4.38 -18.05 -1.88
N ALA A 120 -4.61 -16.95 -1.18
CA ALA A 120 -5.00 -17.01 0.23
C ALA A 120 -6.38 -17.67 0.40
N PRO A 121 -6.60 -18.45 1.48
CA PRO A 121 -7.93 -18.97 1.80
C PRO A 121 -8.96 -17.83 1.89
N TRP A 122 -10.19 -18.11 1.47
CA TRP A 122 -11.26 -17.12 1.36
C TRP A 122 -11.41 -16.15 2.56
N PRO A 123 -11.35 -16.60 3.84
CA PRO A 123 -11.43 -15.68 4.98
C PRO A 123 -10.26 -14.67 5.04
N ILE A 124 -9.05 -15.10 4.68
CA ILE A 124 -7.89 -14.19 4.62
C ILE A 124 -7.96 -13.28 3.39
N ALA A 125 -8.48 -13.76 2.26
CA ALA A 125 -8.67 -12.92 1.08
C ALA A 125 -9.55 -11.69 1.41
N TRP A 126 -10.65 -11.88 2.15
CA TRP A 126 -11.49 -10.77 2.61
C TRP A 126 -10.80 -9.88 3.63
N ALA A 127 -10.06 -10.46 4.57
CA ALA A 127 -9.30 -9.68 5.54
C ALA A 127 -8.24 -8.81 4.84
N ASN A 128 -7.53 -9.37 3.86
CA ASN A 128 -6.52 -8.68 3.06
C ASN A 128 -7.13 -7.55 2.21
N LEU A 129 -8.31 -7.79 1.62
CA LEU A 129 -9.07 -6.75 0.93
C LEU A 129 -9.43 -5.61 1.89
N GLY A 130 -9.93 -5.94 3.08
CA GLY A 130 -10.21 -4.98 4.14
C GLY A 130 -8.96 -4.17 4.51
N ALA A 131 -7.81 -4.83 4.69
CA ALA A 131 -6.55 -4.17 4.97
C ALA A 131 -6.13 -3.21 3.85
N HIS A 132 -6.26 -3.60 2.58
CA HIS A 132 -5.97 -2.72 1.46
C HIS A 132 -6.89 -1.49 1.42
N VAL A 133 -8.15 -1.63 1.83
CA VAL A 133 -9.09 -0.50 1.93
C VAL A 133 -8.75 0.41 3.11
N PHE A 134 -8.65 -0.15 4.31
CA PHE A 134 -8.59 0.62 5.56
C PHE A 134 -7.18 1.03 5.98
N LEU A 135 -6.15 0.26 5.62
CA LEU A 135 -4.76 0.47 6.04
C LEU A 135 -3.90 1.07 4.93
N VAL A 136 -4.31 0.92 3.66
CA VAL A 136 -3.56 1.43 2.51
C VAL A 136 -4.32 2.55 1.80
N GLY A 137 -5.46 2.24 1.19
CA GLY A 137 -6.21 3.15 0.32
C GLY A 137 -6.71 4.41 1.04
N ILE A 138 -7.43 4.23 2.16
CA ILE A 138 -7.99 5.35 2.94
C ILE A 138 -6.88 6.24 3.54
N PRO A 139 -5.85 5.72 4.23
CA PRO A 139 -4.77 6.55 4.76
C PRO A 139 -4.03 7.33 3.67
N ILE A 140 -3.75 6.71 2.52
CA ILE A 140 -3.14 7.39 1.38
C ILE A 140 -4.03 8.54 0.91
N ALA A 141 -5.32 8.27 0.69
CA ALA A 141 -6.25 9.26 0.19
C ALA A 141 -6.42 10.45 1.15
N LEU A 142 -6.59 10.20 2.44
CA LEU A 142 -6.74 11.24 3.46
C LEU A 142 -5.50 12.13 3.57
N ILE A 143 -4.31 11.52 3.64
CA ILE A 143 -3.06 12.28 3.78
C ILE A 143 -2.82 13.13 2.52
N VAL A 144 -3.00 12.56 1.33
CA VAL A 144 -2.80 13.27 0.08
C VAL A 144 -3.86 14.36 -0.12
N ALA A 145 -5.14 14.05 0.04
CA ALA A 145 -6.26 14.97 -0.22
C ALA A 145 -6.41 16.08 0.84
N GLY A 146 -6.02 15.83 2.10
CA GLY A 146 -6.33 16.73 3.22
C GLY A 146 -5.85 18.18 3.11
N ARG A 147 -4.90 18.54 2.23
CA ARG A 147 -4.56 19.96 1.96
C ARG A 147 -5.24 20.54 0.72
N ARG A 148 -5.76 19.74 -0.21
CA ARG A 148 -6.43 20.31 -1.39
C ARG A 148 -7.74 20.97 -1.02
N ALA A 149 -8.48 20.37 -0.08
CA ALA A 149 -9.60 21.03 0.57
C ALA A 149 -9.16 22.35 1.23
N ARG A 150 -8.12 22.32 2.08
CA ARG A 150 -7.61 23.53 2.76
C ARG A 150 -7.05 24.61 1.82
N SER A 151 -6.46 24.24 0.69
CA SER A 151 -5.92 25.17 -0.31
C SER A 151 -6.96 25.70 -1.29
N ALA A 152 -8.12 25.03 -1.40
CA ALA A 152 -9.30 25.55 -2.10
C ALA A 152 -10.05 26.53 -1.19
N ASP A 153 -10.26 26.19 0.08
CA ASP A 153 -10.89 27.09 1.07
C ASP A 153 -10.08 28.37 1.29
N ALA A 154 -8.76 28.29 1.40
CA ALA A 154 -7.89 29.47 1.56
C ALA A 154 -7.89 30.41 0.33
N ARG A 155 -8.32 29.95 -0.84
CA ARG A 155 -8.48 30.78 -2.05
C ARG A 155 -9.89 31.34 -2.22
N ALA A 156 -10.86 30.84 -1.45
CA ALA A 156 -12.26 31.25 -1.51
C ALA A 156 -12.61 32.35 -0.50
N LEU A 157 -11.69 32.73 0.40
CA LEU A 157 -11.87 33.89 1.28
C LEU A 157 -11.59 35.18 0.51
N PRO A 158 -12.59 36.07 0.31
CA PRO A 158 -12.35 37.40 -0.26
C PRO A 158 -11.52 38.26 0.70
N HIS A 159 -10.56 39.00 0.16
CA HIS A 159 -9.89 40.12 0.83
C HIS A 159 -10.77 41.37 0.77
#